data_AF-A0A833Z4F9-F1
#
_entry.id   AF-A0A833Z4F9-F1
#
_cell.length_a   1.000
_cell.length_b   1.000
_cell.length_c   1.000
_cell.angle_alpha   90.00
_cell.angle_beta   90.00
_cell.angle_gamma   90.00
#
_symmetry.space_group_name_H-M   'P 1'
#
loop_
_entity.id
_entity.type
_entity.pdbx_description
1 polymer ?
#
loop_
_entity_poly.entity_id
_entity_poly.type
_entity_poly.pdbx_seq_one_letter_code
_entity_poly.pdbx_strand_id
1 'polypeptide(L)'
;MQEYTQSGGVRPFGVSLLICGWNEGRPYLFQSDPSGAYFAWKATAMGKNYVNGKTFLEKRYNEDLELEDAIHTAILTLKESFEGQMTEDNIEVGICNETGFRRLTPTEVKDYLAAIA
;
A
#
# COMPACT_ATOMS: atom_id res chain seq x y z
N MET A 1 7.60 -7.89 -16.57
CA MET A 1 6.16 -8.02 -16.85
C MET A 1 5.87 -7.99 -18.35
N GLN A 2 6.28 -6.94 -19.08
CA GLN A 2 5.96 -6.79 -20.51
C GLN A 2 6.46 -7.91 -21.44
N GLU A 3 7.64 -8.47 -21.21
CA GLU A 3 8.15 -9.57 -22.04
C GLU A 3 7.23 -10.81 -22.02
N TYR A 4 6.59 -11.07 -20.88
CA TYR A 4 5.68 -12.21 -20.68
C TYR A 4 4.27 -11.97 -21.24
N THR A 5 3.96 -10.75 -21.69
CA THR A 5 2.71 -10.45 -22.43
C THR A 5 2.92 -10.53 -23.94
N GLN A 6 4.17 -10.40 -24.41
CA GLN A 6 4.52 -10.40 -25.84
C GLN A 6 5.10 -11.74 -26.32
N SER A 7 5.60 -12.57 -25.42
CA SER A 7 6.19 -13.87 -25.76
C SER A 7 5.15 -14.99 -25.78
N GLY A 8 5.16 -15.81 -26.85
CA GLY A 8 4.34 -17.02 -26.93
C GLY A 8 4.89 -18.15 -26.05
N GLY A 9 3.99 -19.03 -25.55
CA GLY A 9 4.37 -20.19 -24.74
C GLY A 9 4.61 -19.91 -23.25
N VAL A 10 4.44 -18.66 -22.80
CA VAL A 10 4.49 -18.26 -21.40
C VAL A 10 3.19 -17.55 -21.01
N ARG A 11 2.88 -17.54 -19.71
CA ARG A 11 1.75 -16.79 -19.16
C ARG A 11 2.24 -15.48 -18.53
N PRO A 12 1.47 -14.38 -18.62
CA PRO A 12 1.75 -13.17 -17.84
C PRO A 12 1.78 -13.43 -16.33
N PHE A 13 2.48 -12.55 -15.62
CA PHE A 13 2.45 -12.54 -14.16
C PHE A 13 1.07 -12.11 -13.67
N GLY A 14 0.45 -12.88 -12.78
CA GLY A 14 -0.87 -12.59 -12.20
C GLY A 14 -0.79 -11.71 -10.95
N VAL A 15 0.12 -10.73 -10.92
CA VAL A 15 0.34 -9.86 -9.76
C VAL A 15 0.44 -8.40 -10.21
N SER A 16 -0.12 -7.50 -9.41
CA SER A 16 0.19 -6.07 -9.46
C SER A 16 1.16 -5.75 -8.32
N LEU A 17 2.10 -4.84 -8.55
CA LEU A 17 3.10 -4.41 -7.58
C LEU A 17 2.79 -2.99 -7.12
N LEU A 18 2.91 -2.74 -5.82
CA LEU A 18 3.10 -1.39 -5.28
C LEU A 18 4.56 -1.23 -4.90
N ILE A 19 5.16 -0.17 -5.41
CA ILE A 19 6.57 0.15 -5.23
C ILE A 19 6.63 1.50 -4.54
N CYS A 20 7.14 1.51 -3.31
CA CYS A 20 7.43 2.74 -2.58
C CYS A 20 8.92 3.05 -2.64
N GLY A 21 9.26 4.33 -2.56
CA GLY A 21 10.65 4.77 -2.50
C GLY A 21 10.75 6.20 -1.97
N TRP A 22 11.93 6.54 -1.48
CA TRP A 22 12.28 7.90 -1.10
C TRP A 22 13.55 8.27 -1.84
N ASN A 23 13.50 9.34 -2.62
CA ASN A 23 14.66 9.83 -3.36
C ASN A 23 14.61 11.35 -3.48
N GLU A 24 15.77 12.00 -3.43
CA GLU A 24 15.89 13.47 -3.62
C GLU A 24 14.94 14.29 -2.72
N GLY A 25 14.75 13.84 -1.47
CA GLY A 25 13.89 14.51 -0.49
C GLY A 25 12.39 14.38 -0.78
N ARG A 26 11.97 13.41 -1.62
CA ARG A 26 10.57 13.20 -2.00
C ARG A 26 10.16 11.74 -1.88
N PRO A 27 8.94 11.45 -1.36
CA PRO A 27 8.35 10.13 -1.43
C PRO A 27 7.79 9.85 -2.83
N TYR A 28 7.85 8.59 -3.23
CA TYR A 28 7.30 8.08 -4.48
C TYR A 28 6.50 6.81 -4.22
N LEU A 29 5.34 6.70 -4.89
CA LEU A 29 4.51 5.51 -4.90
C LEU A 29 4.09 5.19 -6.34
N PHE A 30 4.47 4.01 -6.81
CA PHE A 30 4.13 3.51 -8.13
C PHE A 30 3.34 2.21 -8.03
N GLN A 31 2.34 2.08 -8.89
CA GLN A 31 1.67 0.82 -9.17
C GLN A 31 2.17 0.29 -10.51
N SER A 32 2.48 -0.99 -10.61
CA SER A 32 2.73 -1.65 -11.88
C SER A 32 1.84 -2.87 -12.04
N ASP A 33 1.13 -2.95 -13.16
CA ASP A 33 0.14 -3.98 -13.44
C ASP A 33 0.70 -5.10 -14.34
N PRO A 34 0.07 -6.29 -14.35
CA PRO A 34 0.41 -7.42 -15.23
C PRO A 34 0.61 -7.06 -16.70
N SER A 35 -0.09 -6.02 -17.17
CA SER A 35 -0.03 -5.51 -18.54
C SER A 35 1.30 -4.84 -18.88
N GLY A 36 2.16 -4.58 -17.90
CA GLY A 36 3.38 -3.78 -18.05
C GLY A 36 3.14 -2.26 -17.90
N ALA A 37 1.90 -1.82 -17.75
CA ALA A 37 1.59 -0.43 -17.43
C ALA A 37 2.05 -0.07 -16.02
N TYR A 38 2.42 1.20 -15.81
CA TYR A 38 2.72 1.74 -14.50
C TYR A 38 2.13 3.14 -14.33
N PHE A 39 1.80 3.47 -13.09
CA PHE A 39 1.16 4.74 -12.72
C PHE A 39 1.74 5.26 -11.40
N ALA A 40 1.96 6.57 -11.33
CA ALA A 40 2.31 7.25 -10.08
C ALA A 40 1.02 7.56 -9.30
N TRP A 41 1.04 7.33 -7.99
CA TRP A 41 -0.10 7.56 -7.10
C TRP A 41 0.30 8.40 -5.90
N LYS A 42 -0.64 9.20 -5.40
CA LYS A 42 -0.54 9.84 -4.08
C LYS A 42 -0.99 8.88 -2.97
N ALA A 43 -2.08 8.16 -3.22
CA ALA A 43 -2.57 7.03 -2.44
C ALA A 43 -3.34 6.09 -3.38
N THR A 44 -3.31 4.78 -3.12
CA THR A 44 -4.06 3.79 -3.92
C THR A 44 -4.34 2.53 -3.09
N ALA A 45 -5.29 1.73 -3.53
CA ALA A 45 -5.60 0.41 -2.98
C ALA A 45 -5.66 -0.63 -4.11
N MET A 46 -5.32 -1.88 -3.80
CA MET A 46 -5.36 -3.02 -4.72
C MET A 46 -5.95 -4.25 -4.02
N GLY A 47 -6.31 -5.28 -4.79
CA GLY A 47 -6.85 -6.53 -4.26
C GLY A 47 -8.36 -6.55 -4.09
N LYS A 48 -8.88 -7.38 -3.18
CA LYS A 48 -10.32 -7.49 -2.92
C LYS A 48 -10.86 -6.13 -2.46
N ASN A 49 -12.00 -5.73 -3.01
CA ASN A 49 -12.71 -4.51 -2.62
C ASN A 49 -11.93 -3.18 -2.86
N TYR A 50 -10.94 -3.19 -3.77
CA TYR A 50 -10.10 -2.00 -4.04
C TYR A 50 -10.88 -0.74 -4.45
N VAL A 51 -12.05 -0.88 -5.11
CA VAL A 51 -12.90 0.25 -5.51
C VAL A 51 -13.39 1.04 -4.29
N ASN A 52 -13.83 0.33 -3.26
CA ASN A 52 -14.27 0.93 -2.01
C ASN A 52 -13.09 1.50 -1.22
N GLY A 53 -11.95 0.79 -1.20
CA GLY A 53 -10.71 1.29 -0.59
C GLY A 53 -10.22 2.60 -1.22
N LYS A 54 -10.25 2.71 -2.56
CA LYS A 54 -9.92 3.96 -3.27
C LYS A 54 -10.91 5.08 -2.93
N THR A 55 -12.21 4.80 -2.93
CA THR A 55 -13.23 5.78 -2.52
C THR A 55 -13.03 6.27 -1.08
N PHE A 56 -12.58 5.39 -0.17
CA PHE A 56 -12.27 5.76 1.21
C PHE A 56 -11.02 6.66 1.27
N LEU A 57 -9.95 6.30 0.56
CA LEU A 57 -8.72 7.09 0.46
C LEU A 57 -8.98 8.47 -0.15
N GLU A 58 -9.80 8.58 -1.20
CA GLU A 58 -10.16 9.86 -1.83
C GLU A 58 -10.77 10.87 -0.85
N LYS A 59 -11.45 10.39 0.20
CA LYS A 59 -12.07 11.25 1.22
C LYS A 59 -11.15 11.58 2.39
N ARG A 60 -10.18 10.72 2.69
CA ARG A 60 -9.32 10.82 3.88
C ARG A 60 -7.92 11.34 3.58
N TYR A 61 -7.45 11.17 2.35
CA TYR A 61 -6.15 11.63 1.92
C TYR A 61 -6.12 13.15 1.75
N ASN A 62 -5.04 13.79 2.20
CA ASN A 62 -4.65 15.15 1.87
C ASN A 62 -3.12 15.23 1.75
N GLU A 63 -2.58 16.30 1.17
CA GLU A 63 -1.14 16.42 0.89
C GLU A 63 -0.29 16.65 2.14
N ASP A 64 -0.89 17.15 3.22
CA ASP A 64 -0.21 17.51 4.47
C ASP A 64 -0.23 16.38 5.50
N LEU A 65 -0.56 15.15 5.09
CA LEU A 65 -0.57 13.97 5.96
C LEU A 65 0.85 13.64 6.44
N GLU A 66 1.02 13.63 7.76
CA GLU A 66 2.21 13.13 8.41
C GLU A 66 2.29 11.60 8.29
N LEU A 67 3.50 11.06 8.45
CA LEU A 67 3.75 9.61 8.31
C LEU A 67 2.90 8.77 9.26
N GLU A 68 2.72 9.21 10.50
CA GLU A 68 1.92 8.49 11.50
C GLU A 68 0.43 8.47 11.13
N ASP A 69 -0.11 9.60 10.66
CA ASP A 69 -1.49 9.71 10.19
C ASP A 69 -1.73 8.88 8.91
N ALA A 70 -0.71 8.78 8.05
CA ALA A 70 -0.76 7.94 6.87
C ALA A 70 -0.84 6.44 7.23
N ILE A 71 -0.07 5.98 8.23
CA ILE A 71 -0.15 4.61 8.74
C ILE A 71 -1.55 4.35 9.30
N HIS A 72 -2.07 5.25 10.13
CA HIS A 72 -3.40 5.13 10.70
C HIS A 72 -4.49 5.07 9.62
N THR A 73 -4.42 5.96 8.62
CA THR A 73 -5.35 5.99 7.49
C THR A 73 -5.26 4.73 6.63
N ALA A 74 -4.06 4.18 6.42
CA ALA A 74 -3.86 2.94 5.68
C ALA A 74 -4.50 1.75 6.39
N ILE A 75 -4.31 1.61 7.70
CA ILE A 75 -4.92 0.53 8.49
C ILE A 75 -6.45 0.67 8.52
N LEU A 76 -6.98 1.89 8.69
CA LEU A 76 -8.42 2.14 8.57
C LEU A 76 -8.98 1.74 7.20
N THR A 77 -8.26 2.05 6.13
CA THR A 77 -8.67 1.68 4.77
C THR A 77 -8.71 0.16 4.59
N LEU A 78 -7.73 -0.56 5.16
CA LEU A 78 -7.74 -2.02 5.16
C LEU A 78 -8.93 -2.57 5.96
N LYS A 79 -9.27 -1.93 7.10
CA LYS A 79 -10.37 -2.37 7.99
C LYS A 79 -11.72 -2.36 7.30
N GLU A 80 -11.97 -1.42 6.40
CA GLU A 80 -13.20 -1.37 5.58
C GLU A 80 -13.40 -2.62 4.70
N SER A 81 -12.33 -3.37 4.43
CA SER A 81 -12.35 -4.57 3.57
C SER A 81 -11.95 -5.85 4.29
N PHE A 82 -11.61 -5.76 5.57
CA PHE A 82 -11.09 -6.87 6.37
C PHE A 82 -12.23 -7.57 7.12
N GLU A 83 -12.29 -8.89 7.00
CA GLU A 83 -13.26 -9.72 7.73
C GLU A 83 -12.59 -10.25 9.00
N GLY A 84 -13.10 -9.86 10.18
CA GLY A 84 -12.59 -10.29 11.48
C GLY A 84 -11.75 -9.25 12.20
N GLN A 85 -10.95 -9.71 13.17
CA GLN A 85 -10.11 -8.83 14.00
C GLN A 85 -8.71 -8.69 13.40
N MET A 86 -8.25 -7.44 13.23
CA MET A 86 -6.85 -7.17 12.89
C MET A 86 -5.95 -7.37 14.09
N THR A 87 -4.82 -8.03 13.89
CA THR A 87 -3.77 -8.28 14.89
C THR A 87 -2.40 -7.99 14.28
N GLU A 88 -1.39 -7.85 15.13
CA GLU A 88 0.00 -7.63 14.72
C GLU A 88 0.58 -8.75 13.83
N ASP A 89 -0.04 -9.92 13.83
CA ASP A 89 0.39 -11.09 13.06
C ASP A 89 -0.33 -11.24 11.71
N ASN A 90 -1.43 -10.51 11.47
CA ASN A 90 -2.25 -10.66 10.26
C ASN A 90 -2.23 -9.46 9.31
N ILE A 91 -1.53 -8.40 9.68
CA ILE A 91 -1.17 -7.29 8.80
C ILE A 91 0.33 -7.04 8.85
N GLU A 92 0.89 -6.62 7.72
CA GLU A 92 2.28 -6.19 7.64
C GLU A 92 2.31 -4.73 7.18
N VAL A 93 3.12 -3.90 7.84
CA VAL A 93 3.29 -2.49 7.51
C VAL A 93 4.77 -2.22 7.21
N GLY A 94 5.02 -1.60 6.06
CA GLY A 94 6.33 -1.08 5.69
C GLY A 94 6.25 0.42 5.47
N ILE A 95 7.27 1.13 5.92
CA ILE A 95 7.39 2.58 5.73
C ILE A 95 8.66 2.90 4.95
N CYS A 96 8.60 3.97 4.16
CA CYS A 96 9.75 4.51 3.45
C CYS A 96 9.80 6.02 3.70
N ASN A 97 10.89 6.48 4.31
CA ASN A 97 11.15 7.89 4.56
C ASN A 97 12.61 8.21 4.19
N GLU A 98 13.11 9.37 4.60
CA GLU A 98 14.50 9.78 4.31
C GLU A 98 15.56 8.78 4.79
N THR A 99 15.29 8.01 5.84
CA THR A 99 16.21 6.98 6.36
C THR A 99 16.17 5.68 5.56
N GLY A 100 15.31 5.59 4.55
CA GLY A 100 15.12 4.42 3.70
C GLY A 100 13.85 3.64 4.05
N PHE A 101 13.78 2.41 3.53
CA PHE A 101 12.66 1.51 3.79
C PHE A 101 12.93 0.63 5.01
N ARG A 102 11.90 0.47 5.86
CA ARG A 102 11.90 -0.55 6.92
C ARG A 102 10.51 -1.16 7.08
N ARG A 103 10.47 -2.42 7.50
CA ARG A 103 9.24 -3.02 8.03
C ARG A 103 9.06 -2.61 9.49
N LEU A 104 7.83 -2.31 9.87
CA LEU A 104 7.47 -2.13 11.27
C LEU A 104 7.53 -3.48 11.98
N THR A 105 7.95 -3.45 13.24
CA THR A 105 7.93 -4.61 14.13
C THR A 105 6.49 -4.94 14.56
N PRO A 106 6.19 -6.18 14.95
CA PRO A 106 4.86 -6.54 15.46
C PRO A 106 4.41 -5.65 16.63
N THR A 107 5.34 -5.23 17.50
CA THR A 107 5.04 -4.31 18.60
C THR A 107 4.61 -2.94 18.09
N GLU A 108 5.32 -2.34 17.13
CA GLU A 108 4.91 -1.06 16.54
C GLU A 108 3.54 -1.16 15.85
N VAL A 109 3.28 -2.25 15.12
CA VAL A 109 1.98 -2.49 14.48
C VAL A 109 0.87 -2.58 15.53
N LYS A 110 1.13 -3.28 16.64
CA LYS A 110 0.18 -3.41 17.76
C LYS A 110 -0.17 -2.05 18.37
N ASP A 111 0.81 -1.18 18.54
CA ASP A 111 0.59 0.16 19.09
C ASP A 111 -0.32 1.00 18.18
N TYR A 112 -0.12 0.94 16.86
CA TYR A 112 -1.03 1.58 15.89
C TYR A 112 -2.44 0.97 15.89
N LEU A 113 -2.55 -0.36 16.03
CA LEU A 113 -3.85 -1.03 16.13
C LEU A 113 -4.60 -0.63 17.40
N ALA A 114 -3.90 -0.42 18.52
CA ALA A 114 -4.48 0.05 19.77
C ALA A 114 -5.02 1.49 19.67
N ALA A 115 -4.38 2.34 18.85
CA ALA A 115 -4.84 3.71 18.60
C ALA A 115 -6.11 3.79 17.71
N ILE A 116 -6.43 2.72 16.98
CA ILE A 116 -7.59 2.61 16.08
C ILE A 116 -8.83 2.03 16.78
N ALA A 117 -8.64 1.36 17.91
CA ALA A 117 -9.69 0.72 18.71
C ALA A 117 -10.45 1.72 19.57
#